data_AF-A0A0F7IHG2-F1
#
_entry.id   AF-A0A0F7IHG2-F1
#
_cell.length_a   1.000
_cell.length_b   1.000
_cell.length_c   1.000
_cell.angle_alpha   90.00
_cell.angle_beta   90.00
_cell.angle_gamma   90.00
#
_symmetry.space_group_name_H-M   'P 1'
#
loop_
_entity.id
_entity.type
_entity.pdbx_description
1 polymer ?
#
loop_
_entity_poly.entity_id
_entity_poly.type
_entity_poly.pdbx_seq_one_letter_code
_entity_poly.pdbx_strand_id
1 'polypeptide(L)'
;MSPTKTLLVTIAFFALSVVMLLETPSLFVSQHTFVDLSGSQNDINCTSCHPQIADELAKSQIHSNFACEECHRIKQTAYGVTITYAEADSTSWVAGKEAHAAYVPRCLDCHGGNGQYIDYLGQTKTAPVARAFNTTPIPDYVAHKNFVEWANQSGIAIGENEACLACHTNFSVQITYRYFWNMTYTKDSGWNLVFDPLTDVNGTRTYEVSLPRSGGKHEWVAASFNDPNFCIKCHKNIYDSLVNGTLGTERQNLIHAPVEIDPYEHGSSSGGDGWGDNNNWGHLRYHYINGTYRSSWVNTTYCLECHNVEEYRNLNPDADLTYDLQNVSLDTNSLRVHVAEKLTCLTCHGYGKTKEAIMDPVSSAMVTTSDHMNFLNQTVTLPNSFVGNICMGCHAAGNHYSNVDFGQCSWCHGSGGYGTRWDIYYCNRCHARSGITYSASITFNVESEPTGNVTWN
;
A
#
# COMPACT_ATOMS: atom_id res chain seq x y z
N MET A 1 45.08 -18.35 -33.50
CA MET A 1 45.07 -16.90 -33.14
C MET A 1 46.50 -16.38 -33.17
N SER A 2 46.73 -15.13 -33.57
CA SER A 2 48.07 -14.53 -33.45
C SER A 2 48.41 -14.35 -31.96
N PRO A 3 49.71 -14.37 -31.57
CA PRO A 3 50.13 -14.26 -30.17
C PRO A 3 49.52 -13.04 -29.47
N THR A 4 49.38 -11.93 -30.19
CA THR A 4 48.76 -10.69 -29.72
C THR A 4 47.27 -10.84 -29.43
N LYS A 5 46.53 -11.60 -30.26
CA LYS A 5 45.10 -11.87 -30.04
C LYS A 5 44.89 -12.81 -28.86
N THR A 6 45.76 -13.81 -28.69
CA THR A 6 45.73 -14.68 -27.51
C THR A 6 45.99 -13.89 -26.24
N LEU A 7 47.01 -13.03 -26.22
CA LEU A 7 47.34 -12.19 -25.06
C LEU A 7 46.20 -11.24 -24.67
N LEU A 8 45.55 -10.58 -25.64
CA LEU A 8 44.43 -9.68 -25.38
C LEU A 8 43.20 -10.41 -24.82
N VAL A 9 42.92 -11.61 -25.32
CA VAL A 9 41.82 -12.44 -24.79
C VAL A 9 42.13 -12.91 -23.37
N THR A 10 43.37 -13.30 -23.07
CA THR A 10 43.76 -13.69 -21.71
C THR A 10 43.66 -12.52 -20.73
N ILE A 11 44.07 -11.31 -21.13
CA ILE A 11 43.93 -10.10 -20.30
C ILE A 11 42.45 -9.77 -20.08
N ALA A 12 41.62 -9.86 -21.11
CA ALA A 12 40.19 -9.60 -20.99
C ALA A 12 39.49 -10.60 -20.06
N PHE A 13 39.82 -11.90 -20.17
CA PHE A 13 39.30 -12.91 -19.25
C PHE A 13 39.79 -12.69 -17.82
N PHE A 14 41.06 -12.38 -17.62
CA PHE A 14 41.61 -12.12 -16.29
C PHE A 14 40.97 -10.89 -15.65
N ALA A 15 40.79 -9.79 -16.40
CA ALA A 15 40.11 -8.60 -15.94
C ALA A 15 38.65 -8.89 -15.57
N LEU A 16 37.93 -9.66 -16.40
CA LEU A 16 36.55 -10.06 -16.12
C LEU A 16 36.47 -10.96 -14.87
N SER A 17 37.42 -11.89 -14.69
CA SER A 17 37.51 -12.73 -13.50
C SER A 17 37.79 -11.90 -12.24
N VAL A 18 38.68 -10.92 -12.29
CA VAL A 18 38.97 -10.03 -11.15
C VAL A 18 37.76 -9.16 -10.79
N VAL A 19 37.02 -8.68 -11.78
CA VAL A 19 35.77 -7.91 -11.55
C VAL A 19 34.69 -8.79 -10.92
N MET A 20 34.51 -10.03 -11.42
CA MET A 20 33.54 -10.97 -10.83
C MET A 20 33.91 -11.43 -9.42
N LEU A 21 35.20 -11.37 -9.05
CA LEU A 21 35.67 -11.70 -7.70
C LEU A 21 35.43 -10.61 -6.65
N LEU A 22 35.20 -9.37 -7.09
CA LEU A 22 34.89 -8.26 -6.18
C LEU A 22 33.44 -8.31 -5.66
N GLU A 23 32.56 -9.08 -6.30
CA GLU A 23 31.13 -9.15 -5.94
C GLU A 23 30.74 -10.41 -5.15
N THR A 24 31.68 -11.32 -4.89
CA THR A 24 31.45 -12.46 -3.99
C THR A 24 32.19 -12.25 -2.67
N PRO A 25 31.49 -11.98 -1.54
CA PRO A 25 32.09 -12.04 -0.22
C PRO A 25 32.25 -13.51 0.18
N SER A 26 33.13 -14.23 -0.51
CA SER A 26 33.60 -15.54 -0.08
C SER A 26 35.09 -15.65 -0.34
N LEU A 27 35.85 -15.47 0.75
CA LEU A 27 37.28 -15.75 0.82
C LEU A 27 37.55 -17.16 0.26
N PHE A 28 38.55 -17.28 -0.61
CA PHE A 28 38.82 -18.51 -1.36
C PHE A 28 39.22 -19.70 -0.47
N VAL A 29 38.95 -20.90 -1.02
CA VAL A 29 39.38 -22.21 -0.52
C VAL A 29 40.84 -22.19 -0.05
N SER A 30 41.06 -22.65 1.19
CA SER A 30 42.33 -22.67 1.96
C SER A 30 42.61 -21.44 2.86
N GLN A 31 41.65 -20.53 3.03
CA GLN A 31 41.64 -19.51 4.10
C GLN A 31 40.70 -19.85 5.27
N HIS A 32 40.24 -21.10 5.39
CA HIS A 32 39.49 -21.57 6.55
C HIS A 32 40.46 -22.01 7.65
N THR A 33 40.84 -21.11 8.55
CA THR A 33 41.21 -21.55 9.90
C THR A 33 39.92 -22.08 10.53
N PHE A 34 39.83 -23.39 10.70
CA PHE A 34 38.78 -23.97 11.53
C PHE A 34 38.92 -23.37 12.92
N VAL A 35 37.93 -22.57 13.32
CA VAL A 35 37.88 -22.01 14.66
C VAL A 35 37.60 -23.17 15.60
N ASP A 36 38.39 -23.29 16.66
CA ASP A 36 38.15 -24.29 17.69
C ASP A 36 36.80 -23.99 18.36
N LEU A 37 35.82 -24.86 18.11
CA LEU A 37 34.49 -24.76 18.70
C LEU A 37 34.37 -25.62 19.97
N SER A 38 35.44 -26.23 20.49
CA SER A 38 35.34 -27.14 21.64
C SER A 38 34.87 -26.49 22.96
N GLY A 39 34.62 -25.17 22.97
CA GLY A 39 33.98 -24.47 24.08
C GLY A 39 32.49 -24.80 24.16
N SER A 40 31.92 -24.77 25.36
CA SER A 40 30.56 -25.24 25.67
C SER A 40 29.39 -24.52 24.96
N GLN A 41 29.67 -23.54 24.10
CA GLN A 41 28.66 -22.82 23.31
C GLN A 41 28.85 -22.97 21.79
N ASN A 42 29.94 -23.60 21.31
CA ASN A 42 30.28 -23.68 19.89
C ASN A 42 30.20 -22.30 19.18
N ASP A 43 30.58 -21.23 19.86
CA ASP A 43 30.30 -19.88 19.37
C ASP A 43 31.29 -19.46 18.29
N ILE A 44 30.76 -19.22 17.09
CA ILE A 44 31.45 -18.50 16.03
C ILE A 44 31.38 -17.02 16.37
N ASN A 45 32.53 -16.35 16.54
CA ASN A 45 32.54 -14.89 16.70
C ASN A 45 32.14 -14.23 15.36
N CYS A 46 30.84 -13.92 15.21
CA CYS A 46 30.27 -13.34 13.99
C CYS A 46 30.98 -12.06 13.57
N THR A 47 31.36 -11.19 14.51
CA THR A 47 31.97 -9.88 14.23
C THR A 47 33.39 -9.98 13.65
N SER A 48 34.10 -11.08 13.93
CA SER A 48 35.41 -11.35 13.32
C SER A 48 35.29 -11.63 11.82
N CYS A 49 34.20 -12.27 11.40
CA CYS A 49 33.95 -12.62 10.00
C CYS A 49 33.11 -11.57 9.26
N HIS A 50 32.21 -10.88 9.97
CA HIS A 50 31.26 -9.91 9.44
C HIS A 50 31.34 -8.53 10.14
N PRO A 51 32.53 -7.90 10.20
CA PRO A 51 32.71 -6.65 10.92
C PRO A 51 31.85 -5.51 10.33
N GLN A 52 31.69 -5.48 9.01
CA GLN A 52 30.84 -4.48 8.34
C GLN A 52 29.37 -4.61 8.74
N ILE A 53 28.87 -5.84 8.90
CA ILE A 53 27.49 -6.10 9.32
C ILE A 53 27.28 -5.68 10.78
N ALA A 54 28.27 -5.93 11.63
CA ALA A 54 28.26 -5.44 13.01
C ALA A 54 28.25 -3.90 13.07
N ASP A 55 29.03 -3.24 12.22
CA ASP A 55 29.06 -1.78 12.10
C ASP A 55 27.73 -1.20 11.58
N GLU A 56 27.05 -1.89 10.67
CA GLU A 56 25.69 -1.53 10.22
C GLU A 56 24.69 -1.63 11.38
N LEU A 57 24.68 -2.76 12.09
CA LEU A 57 23.77 -2.98 13.22
C LEU A 57 23.95 -1.94 14.31
N ALA A 58 25.19 -1.60 14.64
CA ALA A 58 25.52 -0.58 15.65
C ALA A 58 24.98 0.82 15.32
N LYS A 59 24.71 1.14 14.05
CA LYS A 59 24.13 2.42 13.61
C LYS A 59 22.62 2.46 13.68
N SER A 60 21.98 1.34 13.99
CA SER A 60 20.52 1.23 13.94
C SER A 60 19.83 2.11 14.98
N GLN A 61 18.67 2.66 14.62
CA GLN A 61 17.78 3.36 15.55
C GLN A 61 17.04 2.37 16.46
N ILE A 62 16.72 1.20 15.93
CA ILE A 62 16.10 0.08 16.65
C ILE A 62 17.03 -1.14 16.55
N HIS A 63 17.00 -2.03 17.54
CA HIS A 63 17.89 -3.21 17.58
C HIS A 63 19.41 -2.91 17.62
N SER A 64 19.86 -1.67 17.84
CA SER A 64 21.31 -1.37 17.98
C SER A 64 21.95 -1.98 19.23
N ASN A 65 21.14 -2.44 20.18
CA ASN A 65 21.57 -3.16 21.36
C ASN A 65 21.60 -4.69 21.15
N PHE A 66 21.28 -5.20 19.96
CA PHE A 66 21.27 -6.63 19.69
C PHE A 66 22.68 -7.12 19.35
N ALA A 67 22.99 -8.34 19.79
CA ALA A 67 24.09 -9.12 19.25
C ALA A 67 23.64 -9.84 17.97
N CYS A 68 24.58 -10.37 17.17
CA CYS A 68 24.23 -11.11 15.96
C CYS A 68 23.34 -12.33 16.28
N GLU A 69 23.61 -12.96 17.41
CA GLU A 69 22.97 -14.16 17.93
C GLU A 69 21.51 -13.92 18.35
N GLU A 70 21.15 -12.69 18.74
CA GLU A 70 19.77 -12.31 19.08
C GLU A 70 18.81 -12.48 17.89
N CYS A 71 19.32 -12.39 16.67
CA CYS A 71 18.55 -12.63 15.45
C CYS A 71 18.85 -14.01 14.85
N HIS A 72 20.13 -14.36 14.72
CA HIS A 72 20.57 -15.52 13.95
C HIS A 72 20.63 -16.83 14.73
N ARG A 73 20.44 -16.78 16.07
CA ARG A 73 20.52 -17.95 16.96
C ARG A 73 19.33 -18.07 17.92
N ILE A 74 18.16 -17.54 17.57
CA ILE A 74 16.94 -17.77 18.37
C ILE A 74 16.65 -19.27 18.46
N LYS A 75 16.22 -19.74 19.63
CA LYS A 75 15.94 -21.16 19.89
C LYS A 75 14.50 -21.55 19.59
N GLN A 76 13.58 -20.59 19.60
CA GLN A 76 12.19 -20.82 19.23
C GLN A 76 11.59 -19.53 18.67
N THR A 77 10.89 -19.64 17.54
CA THR A 77 10.16 -18.52 16.92
C THR A 77 8.87 -18.20 17.67
N ALA A 78 8.28 -17.05 17.39
CA ALA A 78 6.98 -16.62 17.90
C ALA A 78 5.80 -17.51 17.45
N TYR A 79 6.03 -18.40 16.49
CA TYR A 79 5.10 -19.45 16.08
C TYR A 79 5.30 -20.77 16.84
N GLY A 80 6.20 -20.81 17.83
CA GLY A 80 6.52 -22.00 18.59
C GLY A 80 7.43 -23.00 17.85
N VAL A 81 8.01 -22.59 16.71
CA VAL A 81 8.94 -23.46 15.95
C VAL A 81 10.29 -23.44 16.63
N THR A 82 10.72 -24.58 17.17
CA THR A 82 12.05 -24.76 17.76
C THR A 82 13.11 -24.85 16.66
N ILE A 83 14.21 -24.11 16.83
CA ILE A 83 15.38 -24.13 15.94
C ILE A 83 16.53 -24.82 16.68
N THR A 84 17.05 -25.91 16.09
CA THR A 84 18.14 -26.70 16.66
C THR A 84 19.43 -26.41 15.91
N TYR A 85 20.45 -25.95 16.63
CA TYR A 85 21.79 -25.66 16.10
C TYR A 85 22.73 -26.84 16.37
N ALA A 86 23.87 -26.88 15.67
CA ALA A 86 24.92 -27.83 15.99
C ALA A 86 25.61 -27.41 17.29
N GLU A 87 25.57 -28.29 18.28
CA GLU A 87 26.17 -28.08 19.59
C GLU A 87 27.15 -29.22 19.88
N ALA A 88 28.26 -28.93 20.53
CA ALA A 88 29.29 -29.89 20.87
C ALA A 88 29.87 -29.48 22.22
N ASP A 89 30.19 -30.49 23.02
CA ASP A 89 30.98 -30.34 24.22
C ASP A 89 32.21 -31.25 24.14
N SER A 90 33.00 -31.31 25.21
CA SER A 90 34.20 -32.14 25.26
C SER A 90 33.96 -33.65 25.11
N THR A 91 32.71 -34.10 25.12
CA THR A 91 32.30 -35.50 25.22
C THR A 91 31.18 -35.93 24.25
N SER A 92 30.45 -34.99 23.66
CA SER A 92 29.26 -35.23 22.84
C SER A 92 29.13 -34.18 21.74
N TRP A 93 28.50 -34.57 20.63
CA TRP A 93 28.11 -33.65 19.56
C TRP A 93 26.66 -33.93 19.16
N VAL A 94 25.91 -32.85 18.97
CA VAL A 94 24.54 -32.84 18.47
C VAL A 94 24.58 -32.14 17.11
N ALA A 95 24.19 -32.86 16.06
CA ALA A 95 24.01 -32.24 14.75
C ALA A 95 22.81 -31.29 14.81
N GLY A 96 23.00 -30.06 14.33
CA GLY A 96 21.90 -29.12 14.11
C GLY A 96 20.94 -29.67 13.06
N LYS A 97 19.65 -29.34 13.21
CA LYS A 97 18.60 -29.81 12.29
C LYS A 97 18.17 -28.70 11.34
N GLU A 98 17.92 -27.52 11.87
CA GLU A 98 17.51 -26.36 11.08
C GLU A 98 18.71 -25.49 10.65
N ALA A 99 19.79 -25.46 11.45
CA ALA A 99 20.97 -24.66 11.14
C ALA A 99 22.25 -25.25 11.74
N HIS A 100 23.39 -24.98 11.10
CA HIS A 100 24.68 -25.40 11.63
C HIS A 100 25.11 -24.48 12.79
N ALA A 101 25.31 -23.19 12.55
CA ALA A 101 25.75 -22.23 13.57
C ALA A 101 24.91 -20.94 13.62
N ALA A 102 24.19 -20.65 12.53
CA ALA A 102 23.31 -19.51 12.38
C ALA A 102 22.32 -19.82 11.25
N TYR A 103 21.14 -19.22 11.30
CA TYR A 103 20.17 -19.28 10.20
C TYR A 103 19.83 -17.87 9.73
N VAL A 104 19.15 -17.75 8.58
CA VAL A 104 18.65 -16.46 8.11
C VAL A 104 17.25 -16.26 8.72
N PRO A 105 17.08 -15.34 9.69
CA PRO A 105 15.80 -15.14 10.35
C PRO A 105 14.78 -14.47 9.44
N ARG A 106 13.52 -14.83 9.61
CA ARG A 106 12.40 -14.03 9.10
C ARG A 106 12.02 -12.98 10.12
N CYS A 107 11.51 -11.83 9.68
CA CYS A 107 11.00 -10.79 10.59
C CYS A 107 9.91 -11.34 11.51
N LEU A 108 9.00 -12.15 10.97
CA LEU A 108 7.90 -12.77 11.69
C LEU A 108 8.34 -13.92 12.61
N ASP A 109 9.60 -14.36 12.57
CA ASP A 109 10.09 -15.30 13.58
C ASP A 109 10.10 -14.69 14.98
N CYS A 110 10.21 -13.37 15.11
CA CYS A 110 10.06 -12.65 16.38
C CYS A 110 8.77 -11.79 16.40
N HIS A 111 8.44 -11.14 15.29
CA HIS A 111 7.30 -10.22 15.20
C HIS A 111 5.96 -10.90 14.83
N GLY A 112 5.97 -12.20 14.55
CA GLY A 112 4.77 -12.99 14.29
C GLY A 112 4.12 -13.52 15.57
N GLY A 113 3.14 -14.41 15.42
CA GLY A 113 2.48 -15.09 16.53
C GLY A 113 1.96 -14.13 17.62
N ASN A 114 2.27 -14.44 18.87
CA ASN A 114 2.00 -13.55 20.01
C ASN A 114 3.19 -12.62 20.34
N GLY A 115 4.21 -12.58 19.47
CA GLY A 115 5.45 -11.84 19.67
C GLY A 115 6.41 -12.45 20.69
N GLN A 116 6.10 -13.62 21.27
CA GLN A 116 6.95 -14.26 22.27
C GLN A 116 7.88 -15.28 21.62
N TYR A 117 9.18 -15.07 21.71
CA TYR A 117 10.20 -15.98 21.17
C TYR A 117 11.22 -16.36 22.25
N ILE A 118 12.01 -17.40 22.00
CA ILE A 118 13.11 -17.81 22.90
C ILE A 118 14.43 -17.39 22.26
N ASP A 119 15.18 -16.53 22.95
CA ASP A 119 16.48 -16.04 22.50
C ASP A 119 17.57 -17.14 22.55
N TYR A 120 18.78 -16.78 22.12
CA TYR A 120 19.92 -17.69 22.10
C TYR A 120 20.34 -18.16 23.51
N LEU A 121 20.04 -17.40 24.56
CA LEU A 121 20.29 -17.73 25.97
C LEU A 121 19.19 -18.62 26.57
N GLY A 122 18.13 -18.92 25.83
CA GLY A 122 16.99 -19.70 26.33
C GLY A 122 15.98 -18.89 27.14
N GLN A 123 16.02 -17.56 27.06
CA GLN A 123 15.09 -16.67 27.74
C GLN A 123 13.90 -16.34 26.84
N THR A 124 12.71 -16.25 27.41
CA THR A 124 11.54 -15.72 26.71
C THR A 124 11.67 -14.20 26.55
N LYS A 125 11.57 -13.73 25.31
CA LYS A 125 11.53 -12.31 24.94
C LYS A 125 10.19 -11.99 24.27
N THR A 126 9.84 -10.71 24.23
CA THR A 126 8.61 -10.22 23.59
C THR A 126 8.94 -9.11 22.61
N ALA A 127 8.53 -9.27 21.36
CA ALA A 127 8.60 -8.25 20.32
C ALA A 127 7.20 -7.65 20.03
N PRO A 128 7.12 -6.41 19.51
CA PRO A 128 5.88 -5.87 18.98
C PRO A 128 5.34 -6.72 17.83
N VAL A 129 4.06 -7.09 17.89
CA VAL A 129 3.46 -8.01 16.93
C VAL A 129 3.06 -7.29 15.64
N ALA A 130 3.48 -7.84 14.50
CA ALA A 130 3.03 -7.45 13.16
C ALA A 130 1.65 -8.06 12.85
N ARG A 131 0.62 -7.68 13.62
CA ARG A 131 -0.70 -8.34 13.69
C ARG A 131 -1.35 -8.58 12.32
N ALA A 132 -1.27 -7.60 11.44
CA ALA A 132 -1.86 -7.63 10.11
C ALA A 132 -1.25 -8.69 9.17
N PHE A 133 0.02 -9.07 9.39
CA PHE A 133 0.75 -10.07 8.60
C PHE A 133 0.78 -11.44 9.27
N ASN A 134 0.16 -11.55 10.46
CA ASN A 134 0.19 -12.74 11.29
C ASN A 134 -1.00 -13.69 11.05
N THR A 135 -1.71 -13.51 9.93
CA THR A 135 -2.82 -14.39 9.56
C THR A 135 -2.56 -15.01 8.20
N THR A 136 -3.07 -16.23 7.99
CA THR A 136 -3.04 -16.90 6.70
C THR A 136 -4.49 -17.28 6.33
N PRO A 137 -5.04 -16.72 5.23
CA PRO A 137 -4.45 -15.70 4.36
C PRO A 137 -4.28 -14.34 5.07
N ILE A 138 -3.44 -13.47 4.50
CA ILE A 138 -3.36 -12.06 4.94
C ILE A 138 -4.70 -11.39 4.61
N PRO A 139 -5.30 -10.58 5.50
CA PRO A 139 -6.62 -10.02 5.28
C PRO A 139 -6.60 -8.93 4.19
N ASP A 140 -7.67 -8.82 3.42
CA ASP A 140 -7.74 -7.89 2.27
C ASP A 140 -7.72 -6.40 2.65
N TYR A 141 -8.03 -6.07 3.91
CA TYR A 141 -7.93 -4.70 4.41
C TYR A 141 -6.49 -4.25 4.66
N VAL A 142 -5.49 -5.14 4.57
CA VAL A 142 -4.08 -4.78 4.78
C VAL A 142 -3.51 -4.20 3.49
N ALA A 143 -3.17 -2.91 3.50
CA ALA A 143 -2.71 -2.21 2.29
C ALA A 143 -1.47 -2.84 1.65
N HIS A 144 -0.57 -3.40 2.46
CA HIS A 144 0.67 -4.01 1.99
C HIS A 144 0.57 -5.52 1.72
N LYS A 145 -0.65 -6.11 1.75
CA LYS A 145 -0.87 -7.55 1.53
C LYS A 145 -0.13 -8.05 0.29
N ASN A 146 -0.37 -7.43 -0.86
CA ASN A 146 0.21 -7.84 -2.14
C ASN A 146 1.74 -7.78 -2.11
N PHE A 147 2.33 -6.77 -1.44
CA PHE A 147 3.78 -6.64 -1.35
C PHE A 147 4.38 -7.77 -0.50
N VAL A 148 3.75 -8.10 0.63
CA VAL A 148 4.19 -9.20 1.50
C VAL A 148 3.98 -10.57 0.83
N GLU A 149 2.84 -10.80 0.18
CA GLU A 149 2.58 -12.05 -0.54
C GLU A 149 3.52 -12.24 -1.72
N TRP A 150 3.87 -11.15 -2.41
CA TRP A 150 4.89 -11.17 -3.45
C TRP A 150 6.29 -11.47 -2.88
N ALA A 151 6.69 -10.81 -1.79
CA ALA A 151 7.97 -11.06 -1.12
C ALA A 151 8.13 -12.54 -0.72
N ASN A 152 7.07 -13.14 -0.19
CA ASN A 152 7.05 -14.57 0.13
C ASN A 152 7.26 -15.50 -1.08
N GLN A 153 7.02 -15.01 -2.31
CA GLN A 153 7.10 -15.79 -3.55
C GLN A 153 8.32 -15.44 -4.41
N SER A 154 8.98 -14.30 -4.18
CA SER A 154 10.06 -13.81 -5.04
C SER A 154 11.33 -14.66 -4.95
N GLY A 155 11.59 -15.25 -3.77
CA GLY A 155 12.78 -16.03 -3.46
C GLY A 155 14.08 -15.21 -3.35
N ILE A 156 14.00 -13.87 -3.33
CA ILE A 156 15.18 -13.00 -3.20
C ILE A 156 15.67 -12.98 -1.73
N ALA A 157 14.74 -12.98 -0.78
CA ALA A 157 14.95 -13.16 0.65
C ALA A 157 14.02 -14.25 1.20
N ILE A 158 14.30 -14.69 2.42
CA ILE A 158 13.43 -15.66 3.10
C ILE A 158 12.14 -14.99 3.57
N GLY A 159 11.00 -15.53 3.14
CA GLY A 159 9.67 -15.08 3.57
C GLY A 159 9.37 -13.62 3.25
N GLU A 160 8.79 -12.92 4.21
CA GLU A 160 8.32 -11.53 4.08
C GLU A 160 9.42 -10.47 4.16
N ASN A 161 10.68 -10.88 4.36
CA ASN A 161 11.79 -9.99 4.69
C ASN A 161 11.96 -8.85 3.67
N GLU A 162 11.78 -9.09 2.37
CA GLU A 162 11.89 -8.01 1.37
C GLU A 162 10.92 -6.86 1.63
N ALA A 163 9.68 -7.18 2.00
CA ALA A 163 8.67 -6.17 2.28
C ALA A 163 8.99 -5.40 3.57
N CYS A 164 9.43 -6.10 4.61
CA CYS A 164 9.77 -5.49 5.90
C CYS A 164 11.04 -4.63 5.81
N LEU A 165 12.11 -5.16 5.21
CA LEU A 165 13.39 -4.47 5.08
C LEU A 165 13.27 -3.20 4.23
N ALA A 166 12.34 -3.17 3.27
CA ALA A 166 12.10 -1.99 2.45
C ALA A 166 11.72 -0.74 3.28
N CYS A 167 11.03 -0.93 4.41
CA CYS A 167 10.62 0.16 5.28
C CYS A 167 11.50 0.29 6.53
N HIS A 168 11.99 -0.82 7.07
CA HIS A 168 12.63 -0.89 8.39
C HIS A 168 14.15 -0.86 8.36
N THR A 169 14.79 -0.71 7.20
CA THR A 169 16.25 -0.57 7.12
C THR A 169 16.66 0.69 6.38
N ASN A 170 17.92 1.08 6.56
CA ASN A 170 18.51 2.18 5.81
C ASN A 170 19.07 1.73 4.44
N PHE A 171 18.63 0.56 3.94
CA PHE A 171 18.98 0.05 2.62
C PHE A 171 18.14 0.72 1.53
N SER A 172 18.77 0.97 0.37
CA SER A 172 18.12 1.54 -0.80
C SER A 172 17.18 0.53 -1.46
N VAL A 173 16.00 0.97 -1.85
CA VAL A 173 14.97 0.12 -2.48
C VAL A 173 14.44 0.77 -3.74
N GLN A 174 14.21 -0.03 -4.77
CA GLN A 174 13.41 0.37 -5.92
C GLN A 174 12.17 -0.52 -6.00
N ILE A 175 11.00 0.10 -6.13
CA ILE A 175 9.71 -0.57 -6.22
C ILE A 175 9.06 -0.19 -7.53
N THR A 176 8.69 -1.18 -8.33
CA THR A 176 7.87 -0.98 -9.53
C THR A 176 6.44 -1.38 -9.21
N TYR A 177 5.55 -0.38 -9.17
CA TYR A 177 4.11 -0.59 -9.07
C TYR A 177 3.52 -0.79 -10.47
N ARG A 178 2.56 -1.70 -10.62
CA ARG A 178 1.76 -1.84 -11.85
C ARG A 178 0.31 -1.54 -11.56
N TYR A 179 -0.33 -0.75 -12.40
CA TYR A 179 -1.70 -0.30 -12.26
C TYR A 179 -2.51 -0.74 -13.48
N PHE A 180 -3.79 -1.08 -13.30
CA PHE A 180 -4.72 -1.21 -14.42
C PHE A 180 -5.01 0.16 -15.01
N TRP A 181 -5.25 0.21 -16.32
CA TRP A 181 -5.55 1.42 -17.08
C TRP A 181 -6.78 1.18 -17.97
N ASN A 182 -7.58 2.23 -18.21
CA ASN A 182 -8.73 2.28 -19.12
C ASN A 182 -9.82 1.24 -18.78
N MET A 183 -10.84 1.66 -18.02
CA MET A 183 -11.83 0.77 -17.42
C MET A 183 -13.24 1.19 -17.84
N THR A 184 -14.07 0.24 -18.26
CA THR A 184 -15.46 0.53 -18.64
C THR A 184 -16.42 -0.30 -17.80
N TYR A 185 -17.49 0.29 -17.27
CA TYR A 185 -18.59 -0.49 -16.71
C TYR A 185 -19.94 -0.02 -17.24
N THR A 186 -20.93 -0.90 -17.13
CA THR A 186 -22.32 -0.56 -17.47
C THR A 186 -23.20 -0.87 -16.28
N LYS A 187 -24.21 -0.04 -16.02
CA LYS A 187 -25.33 -0.45 -15.19
C LYS A 187 -26.55 -0.75 -16.05
N ASP A 188 -27.29 -1.78 -15.68
CA ASP A 188 -28.60 -2.02 -16.27
C ASP A 188 -29.68 -1.11 -15.63
N SER A 189 -30.90 -1.26 -16.11
CA SER A 189 -32.06 -0.52 -15.59
C SER A 189 -32.53 -0.97 -14.21
N GLY A 190 -32.08 -2.13 -13.73
CA GLY A 190 -32.38 -2.69 -12.41
C GLY A 190 -31.31 -2.36 -11.37
N TRP A 191 -30.39 -1.43 -11.66
CA TRP A 191 -29.26 -1.09 -10.79
C TRP A 191 -28.29 -2.26 -10.57
N ASN A 192 -28.22 -3.20 -11.51
CA ASN A 192 -27.19 -4.22 -11.51
C ASN A 192 -25.94 -3.72 -12.24
N LEU A 193 -24.79 -3.87 -11.61
CA LEU A 193 -23.50 -3.58 -12.23
C LEU A 193 -23.12 -4.72 -13.17
N VAL A 194 -22.84 -4.38 -14.43
CA VAL A 194 -22.23 -5.25 -15.42
C VAL A 194 -20.79 -4.79 -15.59
N PHE A 195 -19.88 -5.51 -14.93
CA PHE A 195 -18.46 -5.22 -14.92
C PHE A 195 -17.67 -6.52 -14.68
N ASP A 196 -16.72 -6.82 -15.55
CA ASP A 196 -15.73 -7.87 -15.39
C ASP A 196 -14.32 -7.26 -15.36
N PRO A 197 -13.66 -7.23 -14.18
CA PRO A 197 -12.34 -6.62 -14.02
C PRO A 197 -11.23 -7.32 -14.83
N LEU A 198 -11.46 -8.51 -15.40
CA LEU A 198 -10.50 -9.21 -16.24
C LEU A 198 -10.63 -8.85 -17.73
N THR A 199 -11.83 -8.52 -18.20
CA THR A 199 -12.09 -8.21 -19.62
C THR A 199 -12.34 -6.74 -19.89
N ASP A 200 -12.80 -5.99 -18.89
CA ASP A 200 -13.23 -4.60 -19.04
C ASP A 200 -12.13 -3.60 -18.64
N VAL A 201 -10.90 -4.09 -18.54
CA VAL A 201 -9.67 -3.33 -18.28
C VAL A 201 -8.77 -3.41 -19.51
N ASN A 202 -8.40 -2.26 -20.08
CA ASN A 202 -7.60 -2.16 -21.29
C ASN A 202 -6.24 -1.50 -21.05
N GLY A 203 -5.29 -2.32 -20.58
CA GLY A 203 -3.88 -1.95 -20.46
C GLY A 203 -3.39 -1.84 -19.03
N THR A 204 -2.08 -1.68 -18.88
CA THR A 204 -1.45 -1.45 -17.56
C THR A 204 -0.35 -0.40 -17.66
N ARG A 205 -0.24 0.44 -16.62
CA ARG A 205 0.86 1.40 -16.45
C ARG A 205 1.80 0.94 -15.35
N THR A 206 3.07 1.34 -15.42
CA THR A 206 4.07 1.08 -14.37
C THR A 206 4.56 2.38 -13.77
N TYR A 207 4.75 2.38 -12.45
CA TYR A 207 5.30 3.50 -11.71
C TYR A 207 6.48 3.03 -10.87
N GLU A 208 7.64 3.63 -11.12
CA GLU A 208 8.85 3.29 -10.39
C GLU A 208 9.08 4.29 -9.26
N VAL A 209 9.20 3.76 -8.06
CA VAL A 209 9.61 4.51 -6.87
C VAL A 209 11.01 4.08 -6.50
N SER A 210 11.90 5.04 -6.39
CA SER A 210 13.23 4.82 -5.81
C SER A 210 13.28 5.46 -4.43
N LEU A 211 13.67 4.67 -3.43
CA LEU A 211 13.92 5.08 -2.06
C LEU A 211 15.43 5.05 -1.83
N PRO A 212 16.19 6.06 -2.32
CA PRO A 212 17.62 6.10 -2.10
C PRO A 212 17.89 6.32 -0.61
N ARG A 213 18.72 5.46 -0.04
CA ARG A 213 19.21 5.52 1.33
C ARG A 213 20.71 5.24 1.37
N SER A 214 21.39 5.75 2.39
CA SER A 214 22.85 5.71 2.48
C SER A 214 23.41 4.58 3.35
N GLY A 215 22.54 3.76 3.95
CA GLY A 215 22.95 2.72 4.89
C GLY A 215 22.79 1.31 4.34
N GLY A 216 22.98 0.34 5.24
CA GLY A 216 22.98 -1.08 4.91
C GLY A 216 21.69 -1.82 5.26
N LYS A 217 21.65 -3.12 4.95
CA LYS A 217 20.50 -4.00 5.25
C LYS A 217 20.39 -4.35 6.74
N HIS A 218 21.47 -4.22 7.51
CA HIS A 218 21.45 -4.44 8.96
C HIS A 218 21.40 -3.13 9.76
N GLU A 219 21.24 -1.99 9.10
CA GLU A 219 21.04 -0.69 9.75
C GLU A 219 19.54 -0.40 9.85
N TRP A 220 18.93 -0.73 10.99
CA TRP A 220 17.48 -0.64 11.17
C TRP A 220 17.03 0.79 11.49
N VAL A 221 15.95 1.22 10.83
CA VAL A 221 15.33 2.52 11.04
C VAL A 221 13.91 2.36 11.58
N ALA A 222 13.47 3.30 12.40
CA ALA A 222 12.08 3.34 12.83
C ALA A 222 11.20 3.84 11.68
N ALA A 223 10.09 3.15 11.42
CA ALA A 223 8.99 3.76 10.69
C ALA A 223 8.43 4.90 11.56
N SER A 224 8.46 6.13 11.06
CA SER A 224 8.05 7.31 11.82
C SER A 224 6.93 8.03 11.12
N PHE A 225 5.72 8.01 11.70
CA PHE A 225 4.58 8.79 11.22
C PHE A 225 4.75 10.30 11.43
N ASN A 226 5.76 10.71 12.20
CA ASN A 226 6.15 12.12 12.34
C ASN A 226 6.90 12.65 11.11
N ASP A 227 7.39 11.77 10.23
CA ASP A 227 7.89 12.18 8.93
C ASP A 227 6.70 12.53 8.02
N PRO A 228 6.50 13.80 7.64
CA PRO A 228 5.37 14.23 6.82
C PRO A 228 5.39 13.59 5.42
N ASN A 229 6.50 12.99 5.01
CA ASN A 229 6.63 12.37 3.70
C ASN A 229 6.61 10.83 3.76
N PHE A 230 6.43 10.22 4.93
CA PHE A 230 6.51 8.77 5.14
C PHE A 230 5.65 7.97 4.14
N CYS A 231 4.35 8.26 4.03
CA CYS A 231 3.47 7.55 3.10
C CYS A 231 3.77 7.87 1.64
N ILE A 232 4.04 9.14 1.32
CA ILE A 232 4.17 9.61 -0.07
C ILE A 232 5.52 9.24 -0.69
N LYS A 233 6.51 8.82 0.11
CA LYS A 233 7.74 8.22 -0.40
C LYS A 233 7.46 7.02 -1.30
N CYS A 234 6.51 6.17 -0.91
CA CYS A 234 6.08 5.00 -1.68
C CYS A 234 4.85 5.28 -2.56
N HIS A 235 3.95 6.16 -2.11
CA HIS A 235 2.74 6.51 -2.85
C HIS A 235 2.89 7.82 -3.64
N LYS A 236 4.06 8.04 -4.27
CA LYS A 236 4.38 9.31 -4.94
C LYS A 236 3.42 9.60 -6.09
N ASN A 237 2.92 8.59 -6.81
CA ASN A 237 1.92 8.77 -7.85
C ASN A 237 0.60 9.33 -7.30
N ILE A 238 0.18 8.91 -6.10
CA ILE A 238 -1.01 9.44 -5.43
C ILE A 238 -0.76 10.89 -4.99
N TYR A 239 0.42 11.19 -4.44
CA TYR A 239 0.79 12.57 -4.11
C TYR A 239 0.80 13.47 -5.34
N ASP A 240 1.44 13.04 -6.44
CA ASP A 240 1.47 13.78 -7.69
C ASP A 240 0.03 14.00 -8.20
N SER A 241 -0.81 12.97 -8.17
CA SER A 241 -2.21 13.09 -8.56
C SER A 241 -2.98 14.10 -7.69
N LEU A 242 -2.79 14.13 -6.36
CA LEU A 242 -3.48 15.07 -5.47
C LEU A 242 -2.94 16.52 -5.54
N VAL A 243 -1.65 16.69 -5.79
CA VAL A 243 -0.96 17.99 -5.66
C VAL A 243 -0.66 18.62 -7.02
N ASN A 244 -0.11 17.83 -7.95
CA ASN A 244 0.38 18.25 -9.26
C ASN A 244 -0.63 17.96 -10.38
N GLY A 245 -1.58 17.06 -10.13
CA GLY A 245 -2.52 16.52 -11.11
C GLY A 245 -1.94 15.34 -11.87
N THR A 246 -2.80 14.67 -12.64
CA THR A 246 -2.39 13.54 -13.48
C THR A 246 -1.52 14.02 -14.65
N LEU A 247 -0.31 13.45 -14.80
CA LEU A 247 0.62 13.82 -15.87
C LEU A 247 0.18 13.24 -17.22
N GLY A 248 0.30 14.04 -18.28
CA GLY A 248 0.04 13.59 -19.66
C GLY A 248 -1.42 13.60 -20.11
N THR A 249 -2.32 14.16 -19.30
CA THR A 249 -3.75 14.31 -19.62
C THR A 249 -4.06 15.75 -20.04
N GLU A 250 -5.06 15.95 -20.90
CA GLU A 250 -5.48 17.29 -21.33
C GLU A 250 -6.05 18.14 -20.18
N ARG A 251 -6.52 17.49 -19.10
CA ARG A 251 -6.99 18.13 -17.86
C ARG A 251 -6.21 17.62 -16.65
N GLN A 252 -5.79 18.53 -15.78
CA GLN A 252 -5.11 18.20 -14.52
C GLN A 252 -6.15 17.76 -13.48
N ASN A 253 -6.55 16.49 -13.54
CA ASN A 253 -7.42 15.92 -12.52
C ASN A 253 -6.63 15.72 -11.22
N LEU A 254 -7.13 16.33 -10.14
CA LEU A 254 -6.46 16.43 -8.83
C LEU A 254 -7.14 15.56 -7.77
N ILE A 255 -6.82 14.27 -7.77
CA ILE A 255 -7.67 13.24 -7.14
C ILE A 255 -6.84 12.11 -6.51
N HIS A 256 -7.43 11.28 -5.66
CA HIS A 256 -6.72 10.24 -4.90
C HIS A 256 -6.31 8.99 -5.71
N ALA A 257 -6.45 9.02 -7.03
CA ALA A 257 -5.96 8.03 -7.98
C ALA A 257 -5.70 8.71 -9.33
N PRO A 258 -4.61 8.49 -10.06
CA PRO A 258 -4.42 9.15 -11.35
C PRO A 258 -5.49 8.73 -12.40
N VAL A 259 -6.59 9.47 -12.51
CA VAL A 259 -7.69 9.21 -13.46
C VAL A 259 -7.69 10.27 -14.55
N GLU A 260 -7.73 9.81 -15.79
CA GLU A 260 -8.10 10.61 -16.94
C GLU A 260 -9.61 10.50 -17.16
N ILE A 261 -10.30 11.62 -17.07
CA ILE A 261 -11.70 11.69 -17.47
C ILE A 261 -11.67 12.08 -18.94
N ASP A 262 -12.11 11.19 -19.83
CA ASP A 262 -12.17 11.46 -21.27
C ASP A 262 -13.01 12.72 -21.52
N PRO A 263 -12.42 13.81 -22.04
CA PRO A 263 -13.16 15.02 -22.34
C PRO A 263 -13.98 14.92 -23.64
N TYR A 264 -13.78 13.89 -24.47
CA TYR A 264 -14.26 13.77 -25.84
C TYR A 264 -15.21 12.60 -26.13
N GLU A 265 -15.57 11.78 -25.14
CA GLU A 265 -16.46 10.63 -25.38
C GLU A 265 -17.93 10.99 -25.66
N HIS A 266 -18.28 12.26 -25.97
CA HIS A 266 -19.53 12.59 -26.67
C HIS A 266 -19.29 13.65 -27.75
N GLY A 267 -19.59 13.27 -28.99
CA GLY A 267 -19.14 13.97 -30.19
C GLY A 267 -19.67 15.39 -30.42
N SER A 268 -18.91 16.09 -31.25
CA SER A 268 -19.20 17.33 -31.98
C SER A 268 -19.20 18.65 -31.19
N SER A 269 -18.05 19.33 -31.24
CA SER A 269 -17.88 20.68 -31.79
C SER A 269 -19.09 21.63 -31.77
N SER A 270 -19.67 21.90 -30.60
CA SER A 270 -20.32 23.18 -30.25
C SER A 270 -20.93 23.08 -28.86
N GLY A 271 -20.23 23.60 -27.83
CA GLY A 271 -20.77 23.81 -26.49
C GLY A 271 -20.47 22.74 -25.45
N GLY A 272 -19.27 22.16 -25.48
CA GLY A 272 -18.82 20.98 -24.72
C GLY A 272 -19.44 20.75 -23.32
N ASP A 273 -20.32 19.75 -23.28
CA ASP A 273 -20.88 19.10 -22.10
C ASP A 273 -19.82 18.23 -21.40
N GLY A 274 -18.84 18.89 -20.77
CA GLY A 274 -17.80 18.18 -20.01
C GLY A 274 -18.30 17.73 -18.65
N TRP A 275 -17.89 16.53 -18.20
CA TRP A 275 -17.70 16.28 -16.78
C TRP A 275 -16.80 17.39 -16.23
N GLY A 276 -17.37 18.42 -15.61
CA GLY A 276 -16.57 19.53 -15.07
C GLY A 276 -15.69 19.03 -13.93
N ASP A 277 -14.40 19.37 -13.97
CA ASP A 277 -13.42 19.01 -12.93
C ASP A 277 -13.81 19.54 -11.54
N ASN A 278 -14.70 20.54 -11.55
CA ASN A 278 -15.29 21.16 -10.37
C ASN A 278 -16.74 20.69 -10.13
N ASN A 279 -17.13 20.64 -8.86
CA ASN A 279 -18.51 20.71 -8.44
C ASN A 279 -19.09 22.11 -8.70
N ASN A 280 -20.38 22.28 -8.43
CA ASN A 280 -21.11 23.52 -8.73
C ASN A 280 -20.66 24.76 -7.94
N TRP A 281 -19.71 24.61 -7.01
CA TRP A 281 -19.08 25.71 -6.28
C TRP A 281 -17.70 26.08 -6.79
N GLY A 282 -17.25 25.50 -7.92
CA GLY A 282 -15.90 25.73 -8.44
C GLY A 282 -14.82 25.02 -7.64
N HIS A 283 -15.19 24.11 -6.73
CA HIS A 283 -14.27 23.25 -6.00
C HIS A 283 -14.10 21.95 -6.78
N LEU A 284 -12.90 21.38 -6.78
CA LEU A 284 -12.69 20.06 -7.35
C LEU A 284 -13.66 19.05 -6.72
N ARG A 285 -14.23 18.12 -7.51
CA ARG A 285 -15.20 17.10 -7.04
C ARG A 285 -14.65 16.09 -6.01
N TYR A 286 -13.43 16.29 -5.56
CA TYR A 286 -12.64 15.43 -4.69
C TYR A 286 -12.33 16.22 -3.44
N HIS A 287 -12.01 15.56 -2.31
CA HIS A 287 -11.71 16.20 -1.01
C HIS A 287 -11.01 17.54 -1.22
N TYR A 288 -11.77 18.64 -1.14
CA TYR A 288 -11.30 19.88 -1.72
C TYR A 288 -10.19 20.43 -0.85
N ILE A 289 -8.97 20.39 -1.38
CA ILE A 289 -7.84 21.09 -0.81
C ILE A 289 -7.61 22.33 -1.68
N ASN A 290 -7.63 23.50 -1.05
CA ASN A 290 -7.30 24.75 -1.72
C ASN A 290 -5.90 24.63 -2.34
N GLY A 291 -5.76 25.02 -3.62
CA GLY A 291 -4.50 24.88 -4.36
C GLY A 291 -3.29 25.49 -3.68
N THR A 292 -3.48 26.57 -2.91
CA THR A 292 -2.43 27.24 -2.13
C THR A 292 -1.83 26.34 -1.05
N TYR A 293 -2.60 25.41 -0.50
CA TYR A 293 -2.22 24.60 0.66
C TYR A 293 -1.95 23.14 0.33
N ARG A 294 -2.23 22.68 -0.90
CA ARG A 294 -2.13 21.26 -1.28
C ARG A 294 -0.81 20.61 -0.94
N SER A 295 0.30 21.18 -1.40
CA SER A 295 1.63 20.63 -1.15
C SER A 295 2.01 20.58 0.33
N SER A 296 1.38 21.43 1.16
CA SER A 296 1.59 21.45 2.61
C SER A 296 0.66 20.51 3.38
N TRP A 297 -0.57 20.32 2.90
CA TRP A 297 -1.59 19.52 3.59
C TRP A 297 -1.54 18.05 3.19
N VAL A 298 -1.23 17.71 1.94
CA VAL A 298 -1.09 16.32 1.49
C VAL A 298 0.23 15.75 2.00
N ASN A 299 0.19 15.23 3.23
CA ASN A 299 1.32 14.66 3.94
C ASN A 299 0.89 13.39 4.69
N THR A 300 1.78 12.78 5.46
CA THR A 300 1.50 11.56 6.24
C THR A 300 0.26 11.71 7.13
N THR A 301 0.11 12.84 7.83
CA THR A 301 -1.05 13.09 8.70
C THR A 301 -2.36 13.08 7.90
N TYR A 302 -2.40 13.73 6.74
CA TYR A 302 -3.55 13.69 5.83
C TYR A 302 -3.88 12.26 5.36
N CYS A 303 -2.88 11.43 5.07
CA CYS A 303 -3.14 10.04 4.70
C CYS A 303 -3.73 9.23 5.86
N LEU A 304 -3.25 9.45 7.09
CA LEU A 304 -3.70 8.72 8.28
C LEU A 304 -5.16 9.04 8.64
N GLU A 305 -5.68 10.23 8.29
CA GLU A 305 -7.09 10.62 8.53
C GLU A 305 -8.08 9.57 8.06
N CYS A 306 -7.75 8.86 7.00
CA CYS A 306 -8.55 7.77 6.48
C CYS A 306 -7.83 6.44 6.70
N HIS A 307 -6.61 6.30 6.21
CA HIS A 307 -5.96 4.99 6.14
C HIS A 307 -5.49 4.44 7.49
N ASN A 308 -5.52 5.23 8.57
CA ASN A 308 -5.32 4.74 9.93
C ASN A 308 -5.92 5.74 10.94
N VAL A 309 -7.25 5.77 11.01
CA VAL A 309 -8.03 6.74 11.81
C VAL A 309 -7.62 6.72 13.28
N GLU A 310 -7.32 5.54 13.83
CA GLU A 310 -6.81 5.39 15.20
C GLU A 310 -5.48 6.14 15.41
N GLU A 311 -4.51 5.93 14.53
CA GLU A 311 -3.21 6.63 14.62
C GLU A 311 -3.41 8.14 14.44
N TYR A 312 -4.25 8.56 13.49
CA TYR A 312 -4.58 9.98 13.31
C TYR A 312 -5.20 10.59 14.57
N ARG A 313 -6.14 9.88 15.22
CA ARG A 313 -6.78 10.30 16.47
C ARG A 313 -5.75 10.44 17.59
N ASN A 314 -4.81 9.51 17.69
CA ASN A 314 -3.75 9.54 18.71
C ASN A 314 -2.78 10.72 18.51
N LEU A 315 -2.49 11.07 17.24
CA LEU A 315 -1.67 12.22 16.89
C LEU A 315 -2.43 13.56 17.01
N ASN A 316 -3.76 13.55 16.86
CA ASN A 316 -4.62 14.74 16.82
C ASN A 316 -5.82 14.58 17.78
N PRO A 317 -5.60 14.51 19.10
CA PRO A 317 -6.68 14.25 20.06
C PRO A 317 -7.80 15.30 20.04
N ASP A 318 -7.49 16.55 19.68
CA ASP A 318 -8.47 17.64 19.57
C ASP A 318 -9.48 17.44 18.42
N ALA A 319 -9.11 16.65 17.40
CA ALA A 319 -9.97 16.36 16.25
C ALA A 319 -11.05 15.30 16.58
N ASP A 320 -10.85 14.49 17.62
CA ASP A 320 -11.71 13.34 17.94
C ASP A 320 -13.16 13.75 18.20
N LEU A 321 -13.36 14.74 19.07
CA LEU A 321 -14.68 15.25 19.42
C LEU A 321 -15.40 15.95 18.26
N THR A 322 -14.64 16.52 17.34
CA THR A 322 -15.19 17.31 16.22
C THR A 322 -15.70 16.40 15.10
N TYR A 323 -14.99 15.31 14.83
CA TYR A 323 -15.25 14.45 13.68
C TYR A 323 -15.82 13.08 14.04
N ASP A 324 -15.96 12.79 15.34
CA ASP A 324 -16.39 11.51 15.88
C ASP A 324 -15.44 10.37 15.49
N LEU A 325 -14.12 10.64 15.63
CA LEU A 325 -13.07 9.73 15.16
C LEU A 325 -13.07 8.41 15.92
N GLN A 326 -13.51 8.39 17.19
CA GLN A 326 -13.73 7.17 17.94
C GLN A 326 -14.71 6.22 17.22
N ASN A 327 -15.90 6.69 16.84
CA ASN A 327 -16.86 5.82 16.14
C ASN A 327 -16.39 5.47 14.73
N VAL A 328 -15.77 6.43 14.02
CA VAL A 328 -15.18 6.15 12.70
C VAL A 328 -14.08 5.09 12.81
N SER A 329 -13.26 5.09 13.87
CA SER A 329 -12.24 4.06 14.07
C SER A 329 -12.83 2.66 14.22
N LEU A 330 -14.05 2.53 14.78
CA LEU A 330 -14.77 1.26 14.90
C LEU A 330 -15.33 0.75 13.56
N ASP A 331 -15.54 1.63 12.59
CA ASP A 331 -15.94 1.24 11.23
C ASP A 331 -14.78 0.71 10.39
N THR A 332 -13.56 1.02 10.81
CA THR A 332 -12.28 0.69 10.15
C THR A 332 -11.57 -0.48 10.84
N ASN A 333 -10.48 -0.95 10.24
CA ASN A 333 -9.52 -1.88 10.82
C ASN A 333 -8.28 -1.17 11.38
N SER A 334 -8.34 0.13 11.65
CA SER A 334 -7.21 0.96 12.13
C SER A 334 -6.51 0.40 13.38
N LEU A 335 -7.24 -0.24 14.30
CA LEU A 335 -6.67 -0.91 15.49
C LEU A 335 -5.89 -2.20 15.19
N ARG A 336 -5.99 -2.72 13.97
CA ARG A 336 -5.43 -4.02 13.55
C ARG A 336 -4.33 -3.91 12.51
N VAL A 337 -4.33 -2.84 11.72
CA VAL A 337 -3.33 -2.62 10.66
C VAL A 337 -2.01 -2.14 11.23
N HIS A 338 -0.92 -2.53 10.57
CA HIS A 338 0.44 -2.18 11.01
C HIS A 338 0.84 -0.75 10.61
N VAL A 339 0.37 -0.27 9.46
CA VAL A 339 0.72 1.06 8.92
C VAL A 339 -0.53 1.73 8.37
N ALA A 340 -1.16 1.09 7.38
CA ALA A 340 -2.29 1.62 6.65
C ALA A 340 -3.28 0.51 6.31
N GLU A 341 -4.55 0.88 6.35
CA GLU A 341 -5.67 0.12 5.87
C GLU A 341 -5.96 0.46 4.41
N LYS A 342 -6.33 -0.58 3.68
CA LYS A 342 -6.91 -0.49 2.36
C LYS A 342 -8.40 -0.11 2.51
N LEU A 343 -8.76 1.11 2.11
CA LEU A 343 -10.11 1.64 2.30
C LEU A 343 -10.95 1.66 1.03
N THR A 344 -12.26 1.65 1.21
CA THR A 344 -13.24 2.05 0.21
C THR A 344 -14.13 3.15 0.76
N CYS A 345 -14.88 3.83 -0.10
CA CYS A 345 -15.95 4.73 0.35
C CYS A 345 -16.91 4.00 1.33
N LEU A 346 -17.21 2.74 1.05
CA LEU A 346 -18.12 1.92 1.86
C LEU A 346 -17.59 1.58 3.24
N THR A 347 -16.28 1.74 3.50
CA THR A 347 -15.72 1.52 4.83
C THR A 347 -16.41 2.43 5.85
N CYS A 348 -16.64 3.69 5.49
CA CYS A 348 -17.30 4.68 6.35
C CYS A 348 -18.71 5.05 5.90
N HIS A 349 -19.02 4.89 4.61
CA HIS A 349 -20.31 5.28 4.02
C HIS A 349 -21.22 4.09 3.68
N GLY A 350 -20.84 2.86 4.02
CA GLY A 350 -21.67 1.68 3.85
C GLY A 350 -22.86 1.65 4.81
N TYR A 351 -23.74 0.67 4.61
CA TYR A 351 -24.90 0.44 5.47
C TYR A 351 -24.49 0.29 6.95
N GLY A 352 -25.18 0.99 7.85
CA GLY A 352 -24.94 0.88 9.29
C GLY A 352 -23.57 1.38 9.76
N LYS A 353 -22.88 2.18 8.93
CA LYS A 353 -21.63 2.86 9.27
C LYS A 353 -21.90 4.24 9.86
N THR A 354 -20.93 4.77 10.60
CA THR A 354 -20.98 6.08 11.29
C THR A 354 -21.35 7.21 10.35
N LYS A 355 -20.90 7.15 9.08
CA LYS A 355 -21.19 8.16 8.05
C LYS A 355 -21.98 7.56 6.88
N GLU A 356 -22.90 6.63 7.16
CA GLU A 356 -23.72 5.96 6.14
C GLU A 356 -24.23 6.93 5.06
N ALA A 357 -24.03 6.55 3.79
CA ALA A 357 -24.57 7.28 2.65
C ALA A 357 -26.08 7.05 2.55
N ILE A 358 -26.85 7.79 3.37
CA ILE A 358 -28.32 7.74 3.34
C ILE A 358 -28.82 8.70 2.25
N MET A 359 -29.63 8.17 1.33
CA MET A 359 -30.54 9.00 0.54
C MET A 359 -31.62 9.52 1.49
N ASP A 360 -31.62 10.83 1.76
CA ASP A 360 -32.73 11.46 2.49
C ASP A 360 -34.06 11.11 1.78
N PRO A 361 -35.04 10.49 2.47
CA PRO A 361 -36.30 10.04 1.88
C PRO A 361 -37.22 11.21 1.52
N VAL A 362 -36.76 12.13 0.68
CA VAL A 362 -37.57 13.22 0.14
C VAL A 362 -38.03 12.82 -1.26
N SER A 363 -39.17 12.13 -1.30
CA SER A 363 -40.24 12.16 -2.32
C SER A 363 -39.96 12.02 -3.84
N SER A 364 -38.75 11.71 -4.31
CA SER A 364 -38.55 11.42 -5.75
C SER A 364 -38.64 9.93 -6.07
N ALA A 365 -39.62 9.58 -6.91
CA ALA A 365 -39.88 8.25 -7.45
C ALA A 365 -38.81 7.76 -8.46
N MET A 366 -37.53 8.08 -8.25
CA MET A 366 -36.44 7.83 -9.21
C MET A 366 -35.41 6.79 -8.73
N VAL A 367 -35.15 6.66 -7.42
CA VAL A 367 -34.32 5.62 -6.78
C VAL A 367 -34.78 5.41 -5.34
N THR A 368 -35.04 4.17 -4.91
CA THR A 368 -35.35 3.89 -3.50
C THR A 368 -34.07 3.73 -2.68
N THR A 369 -34.14 3.98 -1.36
CA THR A 369 -33.05 3.62 -0.44
C THR A 369 -32.61 2.18 -0.66
N SER A 370 -33.56 1.25 -0.87
CA SER A 370 -33.28 -0.16 -1.15
C SER A 370 -32.48 -0.39 -2.44
N ASP A 371 -32.77 0.35 -3.52
CA ASP A 371 -32.01 0.25 -4.78
C ASP A 371 -30.58 0.76 -4.62
N HIS A 372 -30.41 1.89 -3.90
CA HIS A 372 -29.08 2.43 -3.58
C HIS A 372 -28.29 1.43 -2.74
N MET A 373 -28.90 0.84 -1.70
CA MET A 373 -28.25 -0.17 -0.87
C MET A 373 -27.91 -1.44 -1.65
N ASN A 374 -28.77 -1.88 -2.56
CA ASN A 374 -28.49 -3.01 -3.44
C ASN A 374 -27.27 -2.75 -4.33
N PHE A 375 -27.15 -1.53 -4.87
CA PHE A 375 -25.99 -1.12 -5.65
C PHE A 375 -24.70 -1.09 -4.79
N LEU A 376 -24.73 -0.48 -3.60
CA LEU A 376 -23.58 -0.48 -2.68
C LEU A 376 -23.10 -1.90 -2.34
N ASN A 377 -24.04 -2.81 -2.06
CA ASN A 377 -23.74 -4.21 -1.78
C ASN A 377 -23.09 -4.96 -2.96
N GLN A 378 -23.39 -4.58 -4.20
CA GLN A 378 -22.72 -5.16 -5.37
C GLN A 378 -21.29 -4.64 -5.52
N THR A 379 -21.01 -3.41 -5.09
CA THR A 379 -19.68 -2.81 -5.20
C THR A 379 -18.70 -3.26 -4.12
N VAL A 380 -19.17 -3.74 -2.96
CA VAL A 380 -18.31 -4.12 -1.81
C VAL A 380 -17.33 -5.25 -2.11
N THR A 381 -17.61 -6.09 -3.10
CA THR A 381 -16.77 -7.22 -3.50
C THR A 381 -15.76 -6.85 -4.59
N LEU A 382 -15.86 -5.65 -5.16
CA LEU A 382 -14.95 -5.18 -6.18
C LEU A 382 -13.64 -4.70 -5.54
N PRO A 383 -12.51 -4.80 -6.24
CA PRO A 383 -11.27 -4.20 -5.75
C PRO A 383 -11.46 -2.70 -5.46
N ASN A 384 -10.85 -2.18 -4.39
CA ASN A 384 -11.15 -0.85 -3.85
C ASN A 384 -10.99 0.29 -4.85
N SER A 385 -10.06 0.15 -5.79
CA SER A 385 -9.89 1.08 -6.89
C SER A 385 -11.12 1.22 -7.78
N PHE A 386 -11.97 0.20 -7.88
CA PHE A 386 -13.23 0.27 -8.61
C PHE A 386 -14.31 0.93 -7.77
N VAL A 387 -14.38 0.61 -6.47
CA VAL A 387 -15.44 1.13 -5.57
C VAL A 387 -15.43 2.65 -5.52
N GLY A 388 -14.26 3.26 -5.32
CA GLY A 388 -14.12 4.71 -5.31
C GLY A 388 -14.61 5.35 -6.61
N ASN A 389 -14.17 4.82 -7.75
CA ASN A 389 -14.50 5.36 -9.06
C ASN A 389 -15.97 5.14 -9.45
N ILE A 390 -16.57 4.03 -9.05
CA ILE A 390 -18.00 3.78 -9.24
C ILE A 390 -18.83 4.79 -8.45
N CYS A 391 -18.48 5.04 -7.18
CA CYS A 391 -19.15 6.06 -6.38
C CYS A 391 -18.98 7.46 -6.98
N MET A 392 -17.74 7.82 -7.38
CA MET A 392 -17.44 9.11 -7.98
C MET A 392 -18.05 9.30 -9.38
N GLY A 393 -18.37 8.20 -10.08
CA GLY A 393 -19.16 8.17 -11.30
C GLY A 393 -20.58 8.73 -11.12
N CYS A 394 -21.09 8.74 -9.89
CA CYS A 394 -22.43 9.23 -9.54
C CYS A 394 -22.40 10.43 -8.58
N HIS A 395 -21.39 10.54 -7.72
CA HIS A 395 -21.33 11.48 -6.59
C HIS A 395 -20.07 12.36 -6.63
N ALA A 396 -20.20 13.61 -6.18
CA ALA A 396 -19.05 14.45 -5.87
C ALA A 396 -18.63 14.24 -4.40
N ALA A 397 -17.35 13.94 -4.17
CA ALA A 397 -16.80 13.84 -2.81
C ALA A 397 -16.63 15.26 -2.22
N GLY A 398 -17.27 15.53 -1.09
CA GLY A 398 -17.10 16.80 -0.36
C GLY A 398 -18.37 17.57 -0.01
N ASN A 399 -19.58 17.06 -0.26
CA ASN A 399 -20.81 17.73 0.16
C ASN A 399 -21.27 17.29 1.57
N HIS A 400 -20.49 17.61 2.61
CA HIS A 400 -20.78 17.24 4.01
C HIS A 400 -21.42 18.39 4.80
N TYR A 401 -22.36 19.16 4.21
CA TYR A 401 -23.04 20.22 4.95
C TYR A 401 -24.30 19.73 5.65
N SER A 402 -24.30 19.85 6.98
CA SER A 402 -25.47 19.63 7.84
C SER A 402 -26.40 20.85 7.79
N ASN A 403 -27.68 20.60 7.52
CA ASN A 403 -28.81 21.56 7.46
C ASN A 403 -29.02 22.27 6.12
N VAL A 404 -29.99 21.81 5.32
CA VAL A 404 -31.14 22.62 4.84
C VAL A 404 -32.17 21.78 4.04
N ASP A 405 -33.43 21.84 4.48
CA ASP A 405 -34.66 21.37 3.81
C ASP A 405 -35.00 22.20 2.54
N PHE A 406 -34.38 21.95 1.38
CA PHE A 406 -34.87 22.52 0.12
C PHE A 406 -34.69 21.56 -1.09
N GLY A 407 -35.66 21.60 -2.01
CA GLY A 407 -35.88 20.59 -3.06
C GLY A 407 -34.73 20.27 -4.03
N GLN A 408 -34.89 19.11 -4.66
CA GLN A 408 -33.88 18.18 -5.20
C GLN A 408 -32.93 18.67 -6.32
N CYS A 409 -33.18 19.82 -6.97
CA CYS A 409 -32.29 20.34 -8.03
C CYS A 409 -31.66 21.70 -7.67
N SER A 410 -32.21 22.37 -6.67
CA SER A 410 -31.81 23.72 -6.26
C SER A 410 -30.45 23.78 -5.57
N TRP A 411 -29.93 22.62 -5.12
CA TRP A 411 -28.58 22.51 -4.54
C TRP A 411 -27.47 22.80 -5.56
N CYS A 412 -27.73 22.51 -6.83
CA CYS A 412 -26.79 22.69 -7.93
C CYS A 412 -27.16 23.90 -8.80
N HIS A 413 -28.45 24.26 -8.85
CA HIS A 413 -28.95 25.41 -9.60
C HIS A 413 -29.51 26.46 -8.62
N GLY A 414 -28.81 27.58 -8.46
CA GLY A 414 -29.30 28.70 -7.67
C GLY A 414 -30.75 29.03 -8.00
N SER A 415 -31.60 29.11 -6.97
CA SER A 415 -32.99 29.61 -6.97
C SER A 415 -33.74 29.50 -8.31
N GLY A 416 -34.37 28.35 -8.55
CA GLY A 416 -35.41 28.22 -9.58
C GLY A 416 -34.92 28.12 -11.03
N GLY A 417 -33.62 27.95 -11.26
CA GLY A 417 -33.12 27.63 -12.59
C GLY A 417 -33.59 26.25 -13.02
N TYR A 418 -34.48 26.18 -14.02
CA TYR A 418 -34.42 25.09 -14.97
C TYR A 418 -32.99 25.08 -15.49
N GLY A 419 -32.15 24.20 -14.92
CA GLY A 419 -30.84 23.92 -15.47
C GLY A 419 -30.99 23.75 -16.97
N THR A 420 -30.06 24.32 -17.73
CA THR A 420 -30.07 24.09 -19.18
C THR A 420 -30.19 22.58 -19.40
N ARG A 421 -30.86 22.18 -20.48
CA ARG A 421 -31.32 20.81 -20.81
C ARG A 421 -30.24 19.70 -20.69
N TRP A 422 -29.00 20.06 -20.39
CA TRP A 422 -27.76 19.33 -20.50
C TRP A 422 -27.15 18.90 -19.14
N ASP A 423 -27.32 19.67 -18.05
CA ASP A 423 -26.88 19.24 -16.69
C ASP A 423 -27.73 18.09 -16.13
N ILE A 424 -29.00 18.02 -16.54
CA ILE A 424 -29.95 16.95 -16.26
C ILE A 424 -29.54 15.61 -16.92
N TYR A 425 -28.64 15.62 -17.91
CA TYR A 425 -28.29 14.42 -18.69
C TYR A 425 -27.50 13.39 -17.86
N TYR A 426 -26.68 13.84 -16.90
CA TYR A 426 -25.85 12.96 -16.07
C TYR A 426 -26.64 12.34 -14.92
N CYS A 427 -27.47 13.14 -14.25
CA CYS A 427 -28.43 12.63 -13.28
C CYS A 427 -29.42 11.65 -13.95
N ASN A 428 -29.80 11.85 -15.23
CA ASN A 428 -30.68 10.92 -15.95
C ASN A 428 -30.00 9.60 -16.38
N ARG A 429 -28.67 9.56 -16.50
CA ARG A 429 -27.91 8.33 -16.76
C ARG A 429 -27.86 7.44 -15.51
N CYS A 430 -27.78 8.05 -14.33
CA CYS A 430 -27.83 7.34 -13.06
C CYS A 430 -29.28 7.09 -12.61
N HIS A 431 -30.11 8.13 -12.55
CA HIS A 431 -31.50 8.14 -12.11
C HIS A 431 -32.48 8.19 -13.29
N ALA A 432 -33.23 7.13 -13.53
CA ALA A 432 -34.28 7.14 -14.56
C ALA A 432 -35.50 7.98 -14.11
N ARG A 433 -36.13 8.70 -15.05
CA ARG A 433 -37.50 9.21 -14.85
C ARG A 433 -38.47 8.04 -14.84
N SER A 434 -39.42 8.07 -13.90
CA SER A 434 -40.55 7.13 -13.83
C SER A 434 -41.13 6.84 -15.23
N GLY A 435 -41.07 5.58 -15.65
CA GLY A 435 -41.60 5.09 -16.93
C GLY A 435 -40.61 5.03 -18.10
N ILE A 436 -39.32 5.37 -17.93
CA ILE A 436 -38.30 5.24 -18.98
C ILE A 436 -37.12 4.41 -18.48
N THR A 437 -36.84 3.29 -19.14
CA THR A 437 -35.74 2.36 -18.86
C THR A 437 -34.48 2.83 -19.59
N TYR A 438 -33.44 3.24 -18.86
CA TYR A 438 -32.12 3.51 -19.44
C TYR A 438 -31.08 2.50 -18.92
N SER A 439 -30.46 1.75 -19.81
CA SER A 439 -29.12 1.22 -19.58
C SER A 439 -28.12 2.33 -19.89
N ALA A 440 -27.18 2.56 -18.98
CA ALA A 440 -26.16 3.59 -19.14
C ALA A 440 -24.79 2.94 -19.01
N SER A 441 -24.01 3.02 -20.09
CA SER A 441 -22.59 2.71 -20.06
C SER A 441 -21.84 3.95 -19.60
N ILE A 442 -20.97 3.79 -18.60
CA ILE A 442 -20.11 4.86 -18.07
C ILE A 442 -18.68 4.38 -18.27
N THR A 443 -17.97 5.02 -19.19
CA THR A 443 -16.55 4.78 -19.46
C THR A 443 -15.71 5.77 -18.65
N PHE A 444 -14.60 5.30 -18.07
CA PHE A 444 -13.59 6.19 -17.50
C PHE A 444 -12.17 5.65 -17.69
N ASN A 445 -11.19 6.53 -17.89
CA ASN A 445 -9.79 6.12 -17.98
C ASN A 445 -9.14 6.20 -16.59
N VAL A 446 -9.33 5.15 -15.80
CA VAL A 446 -8.84 5.09 -14.41
C VAL A 446 -7.51 4.36 -14.30
N GLU A 447 -6.60 4.87 -13.46
CA GLU A 447 -5.52 4.07 -12.87
C GLU A 447 -6.01 3.41 -11.58
N SER A 448 -6.00 2.07 -11.55
CA SER A 448 -6.44 1.32 -10.37
C SER A 448 -5.43 1.41 -9.21
N GLU A 449 -5.61 0.58 -8.19
CA GLU A 449 -4.58 0.33 -7.16
C GLU A 449 -3.43 -0.50 -7.74
N PRO A 450 -2.25 -0.50 -7.09
CA PRO A 450 -1.13 -1.26 -7.61
C PRO A 450 -1.40 -2.76 -7.46
N THR A 451 -1.48 -3.47 -8.59
CA THR A 451 -1.62 -4.92 -8.69
C THR A 451 -0.30 -5.61 -9.09
N GLY A 452 0.80 -4.87 -9.20
CA GLY A 452 2.06 -5.34 -9.77
C GLY A 452 3.10 -5.86 -8.79
N ASN A 453 3.67 -7.01 -9.13
CA ASN A 453 4.97 -7.51 -8.67
C ASN A 453 5.99 -6.39 -8.50
N VAL A 454 6.58 -6.32 -7.32
CA VAL A 454 7.82 -5.58 -7.10
C VAL A 454 8.94 -6.29 -7.85
N THR A 455 9.91 -5.57 -8.36
CA THR A 455 11.13 -6.15 -8.94
C THR A 455 12.30 -5.33 -8.47
N TRP A 456 13.29 -5.97 -7.87
CA TRP A 456 14.50 -5.31 -7.40
C TRP A 456 15.54 -5.31 -8.51
N ASN A 457 16.30 -4.23 -8.62
CA ASN A 457 17.54 -4.19 -9.39
C ASN A 457 18.73 -4.54 -8.51
#